data_AF-A0A4Q6XNT8-F1
#
_entry.id   AF-A0A4Q6XNT8-F1
#
_cell.length_a   1.000
_cell.length_b   1.000
_cell.length_c   1.000
_cell.angle_alpha   90.00
_cell.angle_beta   90.00
_cell.angle_gamma   90.00
#
_symmetry.space_group_name_H-M   'P 1'
#
loop_
_entity.id
_entity.type
_entity.pdbx_description
1 polymer ?
#
loop_
_entity_poly.entity_id
_entity_poly.type
_entity_poly.pdbx_seq_one_letter_code
_entity_poly.pdbx_strand_id
1 'polypeptide(L)' 'MRTILDIPNNLLEEAMALTNAKTKNQLIKEVLESYIARIKRQRLIALKGTLDLDIDLDTLRGRGDVKI' A
#
# COMPACT_ATOMS: atom_id res chain seq x y z
N MET A 1 13.07 11.27 -16.49
CA MET A 1 12.80 11.20 -17.94
C MET A 1 11.58 12.06 -18.25
N ARG A 2 11.58 12.82 -19.35
CA ARG A 2 10.39 13.56 -19.81
C ARG A 2 9.65 12.68 -20.82
N THR A 3 8.37 12.44 -20.57
CA THR A 3 7.52 11.58 -21.40
C THR A 3 6.25 12.33 -21.77
N ILE A 4 5.72 12.08 -22.97
CA ILE A 4 4.40 12.57 -23.38
C ILE A 4 3.42 11.45 -23.11
N LEU A 5 2.42 11.72 -22.27
CA LEU A 5 1.38 10.77 -21.90
C LEU A 5 0.03 11.46 -22.10
N ASP A 6 -0.86 10.81 -22.83
CA ASP A 6 -2.22 11.29 -23.00
C ASP A 6 -3.06 10.83 -21.81
N ILE A 7 -3.64 11.79 -21.07
CA ILE A 7 -4.44 11.55 -19.88
C ILE A 7 -5.71 12.38 -19.99
N PRO A 8 -6.90 11.79 -19.76
CA PRO A 8 -8.15 12.54 -19.71
C PRO A 8 -8.08 13.70 -18.71
N ASN A 9 -8.40 14.92 -19.16
CA ASN A 9 -8.31 16.12 -18.31
C ASN A 9 -9.22 16.04 -17.09
N ASN A 10 -10.42 15.47 -17.25
CA ASN A 10 -11.37 15.27 -16.14
C ASN A 10 -10.77 14.44 -15.01
N LEU A 11 -10.08 13.34 -15.34
CA LEU A 11 -9.43 12.47 -14.37
C LEU A 11 -8.26 13.19 -13.68
N LEU A 12 -7.52 13.99 -14.42
CA LEU A 12 -6.39 14.74 -13.88
C LEU A 12 -6.85 15.83 -12.93
N GLU A 13 -7.91 16.57 -13.27
CA GLU A 13 -8.49 17.60 -12.41
C GLU A 13 -9.07 17.01 -11.13
N GLU A 14 -9.81 15.91 -11.23
CA GLU A 14 -10.34 15.19 -10.06
C GLU A 14 -9.21 14.70 -9.15
N ALA A 15 -8.18 14.09 -9.73
CA ALA A 15 -7.03 13.62 -8.96
C ALA A 15 -6.27 14.78 -8.29
N MET A 16 -6.11 15.92 -8.97
CA MET A 16 -5.49 17.11 -8.38
C MET A 16 -6.34 17.69 -7.24
N ALA A 17 -7.67 17.72 -7.39
CA ALA A 17 -8.59 18.20 -6.36
C ALA A 17 -8.58 17.30 -5.11
N LEU A 18 -8.53 15.97 -5.29
CA LEU A 18 -8.54 15.02 -4.18
C LEU A 18 -7.21 14.95 -3.43
N THR A 19 -6.08 15.06 -4.14
CA THR A 19 -4.73 14.95 -3.56
C THR A 19 -4.13 16.30 -3.17
N ASN A 20 -4.74 17.40 -3.61
CA ASN A 20 -4.25 18.76 -3.41
C ASN A 20 -2.83 18.99 -3.98
N ALA A 21 -2.44 18.21 -5.00
CA ALA A 21 -1.10 18.25 -5.58
C ALA A 21 -0.85 19.57 -6.32
N LYS A 22 0.33 20.17 -6.09
CA LYS A 22 0.69 21.47 -6.68
C LYS A 22 1.00 21.42 -8.17
N THR A 23 1.44 20.26 -8.68
CA THR A 23 1.82 20.09 -10.09
C THR A 23 1.39 18.73 -10.62
N LYS A 24 1.09 18.67 -11.92
CA LYS A 24 0.75 17.43 -12.64
C LYS A 24 1.85 16.37 -12.52
N ASN A 25 3.12 16.78 -12.56
CA ASN A 25 4.26 15.87 -12.41
C ASN A 25 4.35 15.28 -11.00
N GLN A 26 4.13 16.11 -9.97
CA GLN A 26 4.14 15.64 -8.59
C GLN A 26 3.03 14.63 -8.36
N LEU A 27 1.81 14.92 -8.82
CA LEU A 27 0.67 14.01 -8.75
C LEU A 27 1.01 12.64 -9.36
N ILE A 28 1.52 12.63 -10.61
CA ILE A 28 1.84 11.37 -11.29
C ILE A 28 2.90 10.57 -10.53
N LYS A 29 3.92 11.25 -9.99
CA LYS A 29 4.96 10.59 -9.19
C LYS A 29 4.38 9.95 -7.94
N GLU A 30 3.59 10.68 -7.17
CA GLU A 30 2.97 10.20 -5.92
C GLU A 30 2.00 9.03 -6.18
N VAL A 31 1.22 9.10 -7.25
CA VAL A 31 0.30 8.03 -7.66
C VAL A 31 1.07 6.76 -8.01
N LEU A 32 2.16 6.87 -8.80
CA LEU A 32 2.96 5.71 -9.18
C LEU A 32 3.65 5.07 -7.96
N GLU A 33 4.25 5.87 -7.08
CA GLU A 33 4.87 5.38 -5.85
C GLU A 33 3.85 4.66 -4.96
N SER A 34 2.67 5.26 -4.79
CA SER A 34 1.57 4.69 -4.00
C SER A 34 1.03 3.39 -4.62
N TYR A 35 0.92 3.34 -5.94
CA TYR A 35 0.45 2.15 -6.67
C TYR A 35 1.43 0.99 -6.53
N ILE A 36 2.73 1.23 -6.68
CA ILE A 36 3.78 0.22 -6.47
C ILE A 36 3.75 -0.28 -5.02
N ALA A 37 3.65 0.63 -4.05
CA ALA A 37 3.55 0.26 -2.64
C ALA A 37 2.31 -0.60 -2.35
N ARG A 38 1.17 -0.29 -2.98
CA ARG A 38 -0.07 -1.08 -2.88
C ARG A 38 0.12 -2.51 -3.41
N ILE A 39 0.72 -2.66 -4.59
CA ILE A 39 0.99 -3.99 -5.18
C ILE A 39 1.92 -4.80 -4.27
N LYS A 40 3.00 -4.19 -3.77
CA LYS A 40 3.93 -4.87 -2.84
C LYS A 40 3.21 -5.36 -1.58
N ARG A 41 2.33 -4.53 -0.99
CA ARG A 41 1.52 -4.94 0.17
C ARG A 41 0.56 -6.08 -0.17
N GLN A 42 -0.12 -6.01 -1.31
CA GLN A 42 -1.01 -7.10 -1.75
C GLN A 42 -0.26 -8.42 -1.93
N ARG A 43 0.95 -8.38 -2.49
CA ARG A 43 1.81 -9.57 -2.60
C ARG A 43 2.16 -10.15 -1.23
N LEU A 44 2.51 -9.31 -0.25
CA LEU A 44 2.79 -9.78 1.12
C LEU A 44 1.55 -10.40 1.77
N ILE A 45 0.37 -9.77 1.59
CA ILE A 45 -0.90 -10.32 2.10
C ILE A 45 -1.23 -11.65 1.43
N ALA A 46 -0.96 -11.80 0.13
CA ALA A 46 -1.17 -13.06 -0.58
C ALA A 46 -0.27 -14.21 -0.09
N LEU A 47 0.89 -13.89 0.52
CA LEU A 47 1.77 -14.87 1.17
C LEU A 47 1.30 -15.24 2.59
N LYS A 48 0.20 -14.65 3.08
CA LYS A 48 -0.37 -15.01 4.38
C LYS A 48 -0.89 -16.45 4.33
N GLY A 49 -0.29 -17.32 5.15
CA GLY A 49 -0.65 -18.74 5.23
C GLY A 49 0.14 -19.67 4.31
N THR A 50 1.04 -19.14 3.47
CA THR A 50 2.03 -19.99 2.76
C THR A 50 3.23 -20.33 3.62
N LEU A 51 3.46 -19.57 4.69
CA LEU A 51 4.52 -19.84 5.66
C LEU A 51 3.90 -20.61 6.82
N ASP A 52 4.32 -21.86 6.99
CA ASP A 52 4.01 -22.63 8.18
C ASP A 52 4.85 -22.06 9.33
N LEU A 53 4.16 -21.42 10.26
CA LEU A 53 4.75 -20.73 11.40
C LEU A 53 4.37 -21.55 12.63
N ASP A 54 5.24 -22.48 13.01
CA ASP A 54 5.15 -23.26 14.24
C ASP A 54 5.44 -22.37 15.45
N ILE A 55 4.47 -21.53 15.80
CA ILE A 55 4.58 -20.57 16.90
C ILE A 55 3.32 -20.59 17.74
N ASP A 56 3.49 -20.85 19.02
CA ASP A 56 2.43 -20.74 20.01
C ASP A 56 2.20 -19.26 20.36
N LEU A 57 1.08 -18.71 19.89
CA LEU A 57 0.71 -17.31 20.13
C LEU A 57 0.37 -17.03 21.59
N ASP A 58 0.01 -18.03 22.40
CA ASP A 58 -0.33 -17.85 23.82
C ASP A 58 0.93 -17.71 24.68
N THR A 59 2.01 -18.42 24.33
CA THR A 59 3.34 -18.21 24.94
C THR A 59 3.90 -16.84 24.57
N LEU A 60 3.83 -16.44 23.29
CA LEU A 60 4.30 -15.14 22.83
C LEU A 60 3.56 -13.95 23.44
N ARG A 61 2.28 -14.12 23.78
CA ARG A 61 1.43 -13.06 24.35
C ARG A 61 1.37 -13.08 25.87
N GLY A 62 2.15 -13.96 26.53
CA GLY A 62 2.20 -14.07 28.00
C GLY A 62 0.87 -14.53 28.61
N ARG A 63 0.04 -15.23 27.84
CA ARG A 63 -1.27 -15.74 28.31
C ARG A 63 -1.19 -17.11 28.94
N GLY A 64 -0.04 -17.79 28.83
CA GLY A 64 0.20 -19.11 29.41
C GLY A 64 0.23 -19.16 30.95
N ASP A 65 0.33 -18.01 31.63
CA ASP A 65 0.56 -17.95 33.08
C ASP A 65 -0.67 -17.53 33.91
N VAL A 66 -1.86 -17.40 33.31
CA VAL A 66 -3.07 -17.08 34.09
C VAL A 66 -3.66 -18.35 34.68
N LYS A 67 -3.13 -18.78 35.83
CA LYS A 67 -3.83 -19.66 36.76
C LYS A 67 -5.10 -18.96 37.24
N ILE A 68 -6.28 -19.43 36.82
CA ILE A 68 -7.56 -19.21 37.49
C ILE A 68 -7.92 -20.50 38.22
#